data_AF-A0A507C8T2-F1
#
_entry.id   AF-A0A507C8T2-F1
#
_cell.length_a   1.000
_cell.length_b   1.000
_cell.length_c   1.000
_cell.angle_alpha   90.00
_cell.angle_beta   90.00
_cell.angle_gamma   90.00
#
_symmetry.space_group_name_H-M   'P 1'
#
loop_
_entity.id
_entity.type
_entity.pdbx_description
1 polymer ?
#
loop_
_entity_poly.entity_id
_entity_poly.type
_entity_poly.pdbx_seq_one_letter_code
_entity_poly.pdbx_strand_id
1 'polypeptide(L)'
;MAAAAALDYRQLAERLRHSPFNKHNITAVHLADELPPLALLQLLSDTCAYIDNATSSTSTASSKWDAVDHQDINDVAWKLTDYLTLLKYQPAIDDPETIHHYISQGHPPTILAAMWYLLKNEEAHKKRAYLSTFLMPVDIAQEYLQDETVAELSDELAALQDEFKNVHKQVETLRLNGNTASTLKREIQQMEEEKQQVSVKISRLKQKTEQVPKHDLWLQAAKSLRVEQARELDVSER
;
A
#
# COMPACT_ATOMS: atom_id res chain seq x y z
N MET A 1 14.60 -24.36 -6.00
CA MET A 1 13.19 -24.84 -5.95
C MET A 1 12.34 -23.83 -5.18
N ALA A 2 12.05 -22.68 -5.79
CA ALA A 2 11.03 -21.77 -5.29
C ALA A 2 9.70 -22.18 -5.91
N ALA A 3 8.69 -22.39 -5.06
CA ALA A 3 7.38 -22.86 -5.44
C ALA A 3 6.81 -22.03 -6.60
N ALA A 4 6.42 -22.70 -7.68
CA ALA A 4 5.41 -22.18 -8.59
C ALA A 4 4.15 -22.00 -7.72
N ALA A 5 4.01 -20.80 -7.14
CA ALA A 5 2.79 -20.40 -6.45
C ALA A 5 1.68 -20.62 -7.46
N ALA A 6 0.77 -21.55 -7.16
CA ALA A 6 -0.36 -21.86 -8.02
C ALA A 6 -0.97 -20.52 -8.46
N LEU A 7 -0.88 -20.22 -9.76
CA LEU A 7 -1.41 -18.98 -10.30
C LEU A 7 -2.90 -18.98 -10.02
N ASP A 8 -3.34 -18.17 -9.05
CA ASP A 8 -4.74 -18.06 -8.74
C ASP A 8 -5.36 -17.04 -9.70
N TYR A 9 -5.64 -17.51 -10.91
CA TYR A 9 -6.29 -16.73 -11.97
C TYR A 9 -7.61 -16.09 -11.50
N ARG A 10 -8.27 -16.67 -10.49
CA ARG A 10 -9.49 -16.13 -9.90
C ARG A 10 -9.20 -14.88 -9.07
N GLN A 11 -8.16 -14.91 -8.23
CA GLN A 11 -7.76 -13.74 -7.45
C GLN A 11 -7.22 -12.63 -8.34
N LEU A 12 -6.47 -12.97 -9.40
CA LEU A 12 -6.01 -12.01 -10.40
C LEU A 12 -7.20 -11.35 -11.13
N ALA A 13 -8.16 -12.14 -11.60
CA ALA A 13 -9.36 -11.62 -12.25
C ALA A 13 -10.16 -10.70 -11.33
N GLU A 14 -10.32 -11.07 -10.06
CA GLU A 14 -11.00 -10.22 -9.08
C GLU A 14 -10.28 -8.89 -8.88
N ARG A 15 -8.95 -8.89 -8.76
CA ARG A 15 -8.16 -7.66 -8.63
C ARG A 15 -8.24 -6.75 -9.87
N LEU A 16 -8.33 -7.33 -11.06
CA LEU A 16 -8.50 -6.57 -12.31
C LEU A 16 -9.91 -5.96 -12.48
N ARG A 17 -10.90 -6.42 -11.72
CA ARG A 17 -12.26 -5.86 -11.72
C ARG A 17 -12.39 -4.61 -10.85
N HIS A 18 -11.51 -4.44 -9.87
CA HIS A 18 -11.48 -3.27 -8.99
C HIS A 18 -10.64 -2.14 -9.61
N SER A 19 -10.80 -0.92 -9.08
CA SER A 19 -9.96 0.23 -9.44
C SER A 19 -8.48 -0.13 -9.23
N PRO A 20 -7.56 0.16 -10.17
CA PRO A 20 -7.61 1.13 -11.27
C PRO A 20 -8.05 0.57 -12.63
N PHE A 21 -8.12 -0.75 -12.80
CA PHE A 21 -8.24 -1.38 -14.13
C PHE A 21 -9.69 -1.44 -14.60
N ASN A 22 -10.66 -1.57 -13.68
CA ASN A 22 -12.10 -1.60 -13.94
C ASN A 22 -12.49 -2.54 -15.11
N LYS A 23 -11.74 -3.63 -15.32
CA LYS A 23 -11.98 -4.57 -16.43
C LYS A 23 -13.02 -5.61 -15.99
N HIS A 24 -14.26 -5.14 -15.80
CA HIS A 24 -15.38 -5.93 -15.26
C HIS A 24 -15.74 -7.18 -16.07
N ASN A 25 -15.38 -7.22 -17.36
CA ASN A 25 -15.70 -8.32 -18.27
C ASN A 25 -14.67 -9.46 -18.26
N ILE A 26 -13.57 -9.31 -17.52
CA ILE A 26 -12.51 -10.32 -17.50
C ILE A 26 -12.85 -11.41 -16.48
N THR A 27 -12.86 -12.66 -16.94
CA THR A 27 -13.03 -13.88 -16.13
C THR A 27 -11.73 -14.70 -16.14
N ALA A 28 -11.50 -15.53 -15.13
CA ALA A 28 -10.30 -16.36 -15.02
C ALA A 28 -10.04 -17.24 -16.26
N VAL A 29 -11.11 -17.75 -16.88
CA VAL A 29 -11.04 -18.53 -18.14
C VAL A 29 -10.58 -17.66 -19.31
N HIS A 30 -11.16 -16.45 -19.42
CA HIS A 30 -10.82 -15.51 -20.48
C HIS A 30 -9.35 -15.03 -20.37
N LEU A 31 -8.82 -14.86 -19.15
CA LEU A 31 -7.41 -14.53 -18.90
C LEU A 31 -6.46 -15.64 -19.33
N ALA A 32 -6.83 -16.90 -19.14
CA ALA A 32 -5.94 -18.03 -19.38
C ALA A 32 -5.87 -18.42 -20.87
N ASP A 33 -7.00 -18.47 -21.57
CA ASP A 33 -7.09 -19.11 -22.89
C ASP A 33 -7.63 -18.22 -24.03
N GLU A 34 -8.32 -17.11 -23.74
CA GLU A 34 -9.07 -16.35 -24.78
C GLU A 34 -8.51 -14.94 -25.06
N LEU A 35 -7.54 -14.46 -24.26
CA LEU A 35 -6.99 -13.12 -24.40
C LEU A 35 -5.86 -13.07 -25.44
N PRO A 36 -5.91 -12.15 -26.43
CA PRO A 36 -4.88 -12.09 -27.45
C PRO A 36 -3.53 -11.61 -26.85
N PRO A 37 -2.38 -12.09 -27.38
CA PRO A 37 -1.04 -11.76 -26.88
C PRO A 37 -0.77 -10.27 -26.68
N LEU A 38 -1.21 -9.45 -27.64
CA LEU A 38 -1.04 -7.99 -27.61
C LEU A 38 -1.86 -7.33 -26.49
N ALA A 39 -3.08 -7.83 -26.22
CA ALA A 39 -3.90 -7.31 -25.12
C ALA A 39 -3.35 -7.73 -23.75
N LEU A 40 -2.71 -8.90 -23.64
CA LEU A 40 -1.99 -9.31 -22.43
C LEU A 40 -0.78 -8.41 -22.17
N LEU A 41 -0.02 -8.08 -23.22
CA LEU A 41 1.10 -7.14 -23.14
C LEU A 41 0.65 -5.75 -22.74
N GLN A 42 -0.42 -5.23 -23.35
CA GLN A 42 -1.00 -3.95 -22.96
C GLN A 42 -1.46 -3.99 -21.50
N LEU A 43 -2.08 -5.08 -21.06
CA LEU A 43 -2.53 -5.21 -19.68
C LEU A 43 -1.36 -5.26 -18.67
N LEU A 44 -0.26 -5.91 -19.02
CA LEU A 44 0.96 -5.86 -18.23
C LEU A 44 1.56 -4.44 -18.21
N SER A 45 1.59 -3.76 -19.36
CA SER A 45 2.01 -2.35 -19.46
C SER A 45 1.15 -1.43 -18.58
N ASP A 46 -0.18 -1.55 -18.65
CA ASP A 46 -1.13 -0.84 -17.78
C ASP A 46 -0.82 -1.10 -16.30
N THR A 47 -0.47 -2.35 -15.95
CA THR A 47 -0.15 -2.76 -14.58
C THR A 47 1.15 -2.13 -14.09
N CYS A 48 2.19 -2.12 -14.93
CA CYS A 48 3.44 -1.43 -14.65
C CYS A 48 3.21 0.08 -14.51
N ALA A 49 2.43 0.68 -15.42
CA ALA A 49 2.07 2.10 -15.38
C ALA A 49 1.31 2.47 -14.10
N TYR A 50 0.40 1.62 -13.62
CA TYR A 50 -0.28 1.82 -12.35
C TYR A 50 0.68 1.86 -11.16
N ILE A 51 1.63 0.92 -11.12
CA ILE A 51 2.62 0.85 -10.04
C ILE A 51 3.55 2.08 -10.08
N ASP A 52 3.90 2.55 -11.27
CA ASP A 52 4.77 3.72 -11.47
C ASP A 52 4.05 5.04 -11.14
N ASN A 53 2.83 5.23 -11.65
CA ASN A 53 2.02 6.45 -11.50
C ASN A 53 1.46 6.64 -10.09
N ALA A 54 1.30 5.58 -9.29
CA ALA A 54 0.90 5.72 -7.89
C ALA A 54 1.90 6.53 -7.05
N THR A 55 3.09 6.77 -7.57
CA THR A 55 4.22 7.33 -6.83
C THR A 55 4.88 8.55 -7.46
N SER A 56 4.56 8.88 -8.71
CA SER A 56 5.12 10.04 -9.40
C SER A 56 4.15 11.22 -9.37
N SER A 57 4.36 12.17 -8.45
CA SER A 57 3.82 13.54 -8.54
C SER A 57 4.59 14.40 -9.57
N THR A 58 5.62 13.84 -10.20
CA THR A 58 6.44 14.46 -11.24
C THR A 58 5.84 14.19 -12.63
N SER A 59 5.64 15.26 -13.37
CA SER A 59 4.97 15.37 -14.69
C SER A 59 5.62 14.60 -15.85
N THR A 60 6.58 13.73 -15.61
CA THR A 60 7.31 12.96 -16.63
C THR A 60 6.83 11.51 -16.78
N ALA A 61 5.98 11.01 -15.88
CA ALA A 61 5.56 9.60 -15.86
C ALA A 61 4.57 9.21 -16.97
N SER A 62 3.78 10.17 -17.49
CA SER A 62 2.73 9.89 -18.48
C SER A 62 3.24 9.46 -19.85
N SER A 63 4.54 9.65 -20.16
CA SER A 63 5.13 9.32 -21.46
C SER A 63 5.93 8.01 -21.47
N LYS A 64 6.09 7.34 -20.31
CA LYS A 64 6.94 6.14 -20.20
C LYS A 64 6.23 4.88 -20.69
N TRP A 65 4.91 4.84 -20.55
CA TRP A 65 4.05 3.69 -20.83
C TRP A 65 3.01 4.05 -21.89
N ASP A 66 3.46 4.39 -23.11
CA ASP A 66 2.56 4.58 -24.25
C ASP A 66 1.87 3.27 -24.66
N ALA A 67 0.78 3.39 -25.42
CA ALA A 67 0.07 2.24 -25.97
C ALA A 67 1.00 1.36 -26.82
N VAL A 68 0.94 0.04 -26.59
CA VAL A 68 1.78 -0.96 -27.25
C VAL A 68 1.61 -0.93 -28.78
N ASP A 69 0.44 -0.51 -29.27
CA ASP A 69 0.12 -0.38 -30.70
C ASP A 69 0.98 0.66 -31.46
N HIS A 70 1.71 1.54 -30.76
CA HIS A 70 2.54 2.58 -31.37
C HIS A 70 4.05 2.32 -31.24
N GLN A 71 4.47 1.22 -30.63
CA GLN A 71 5.89 0.88 -30.39
C GLN A 71 6.25 -0.50 -30.95
N ASP A 72 7.53 -0.75 -31.19
CA ASP A 72 8.00 -2.11 -31.50
C ASP A 72 7.74 -3.03 -30.30
N ILE A 73 7.10 -4.18 -30.54
CA ILE A 73 6.78 -5.18 -29.51
C ILE A 73 8.06 -5.62 -28.79
N ASN A 74 9.21 -5.69 -29.48
CA ASN A 74 10.48 -6.06 -28.87
C ASN A 74 10.99 -5.00 -27.89
N ASP A 75 10.85 -3.72 -28.24
CA ASP A 75 11.26 -2.61 -27.38
C ASP A 75 10.36 -2.53 -26.14
N VAL A 76 9.05 -2.73 -26.32
CA VAL A 76 8.10 -2.81 -25.21
C VAL A 76 8.43 -3.99 -24.30
N ALA A 77 8.72 -5.16 -24.86
CA ALA A 77 9.09 -6.34 -24.09
C ALA A 77 10.38 -6.12 -23.29
N TRP A 78 11.38 -5.43 -23.84
CA TRP A 78 12.60 -5.06 -23.11
C TRP A 78 12.31 -4.11 -21.96
N LYS A 79 11.57 -3.02 -22.22
CA LYS A 79 11.15 -2.07 -21.18
C LYS A 79 10.40 -2.76 -20.04
N LEU A 80 9.50 -3.68 -20.37
CA LEU A 80 8.75 -4.46 -19.37
C LEU A 80 9.67 -5.41 -18.59
N THR A 81 10.60 -6.08 -19.27
CA THR A 81 11.56 -7.00 -18.65
C THR A 81 12.47 -6.23 -17.68
N ASP A 82 13.03 -5.11 -18.09
CA ASP A 82 13.88 -4.25 -17.27
C ASP A 82 13.13 -3.69 -16.05
N TYR A 83 11.86 -3.32 -16.24
CA TYR A 83 11.04 -2.87 -15.12
C TYR A 83 10.70 -4.00 -14.14
N LEU A 84 10.46 -5.21 -14.64
CA LEU A 84 10.25 -6.38 -13.78
C LEU A 84 11.53 -6.74 -12.99
N THR A 85 12.70 -6.68 -13.62
CA THR A 85 13.98 -6.93 -12.91
C THR A 85 14.26 -5.83 -11.88
N LEU A 86 13.96 -4.57 -12.19
CA LEU A 86 13.99 -3.44 -11.26
C LEU A 86 13.10 -3.70 -10.04
N LEU A 87 11.89 -4.22 -10.27
CA LEU A 87 10.95 -4.61 -9.22
C LEU A 87 11.31 -5.93 -8.52
N LYS A 88 12.48 -6.51 -8.81
CA LYS A 88 12.99 -7.78 -8.25
C LYS A 88 12.07 -8.97 -8.50
N TYR A 89 11.39 -8.98 -9.64
CA TYR A 89 10.69 -10.16 -10.11
C TYR A 89 11.72 -11.27 -10.38
N GLN A 90 11.54 -12.41 -9.72
CA GLN A 90 12.31 -13.63 -9.93
C GLN A 90 11.35 -14.68 -10.51
N PRO A 91 11.34 -14.88 -11.84
CA PRO A 91 10.53 -15.93 -12.43
C PRO A 91 11.14 -17.30 -12.13
N ALA A 92 10.41 -18.37 -12.49
CA ALA A 92 10.95 -19.73 -12.45
C ALA A 92 12.14 -19.94 -13.41
N ILE A 93 12.35 -19.01 -14.33
CA ILE A 93 13.43 -18.96 -15.31
C ILE A 93 14.30 -17.75 -14.93
N ASP A 94 15.56 -17.97 -14.59
CA ASP A 94 16.44 -16.92 -14.05
C ASP A 94 17.10 -16.04 -15.13
N ASP A 95 16.88 -16.34 -16.43
CA ASP A 95 17.53 -15.64 -17.53
C ASP A 95 16.67 -14.49 -18.11
N PRO A 96 17.12 -13.22 -18.04
CA PRO A 96 16.40 -12.06 -18.59
C PRO A 96 16.08 -12.13 -20.08
N GLU A 97 16.99 -12.68 -20.89
CA GLU A 97 16.77 -12.82 -22.34
C GLU A 97 15.64 -13.80 -22.64
N THR A 98 15.59 -14.90 -21.89
CA THR A 98 14.50 -15.87 -21.99
C THR A 98 13.16 -15.28 -21.54
N ILE A 99 13.14 -14.44 -20.49
CA ILE A 99 11.93 -13.72 -20.05
C ILE A 99 11.46 -12.76 -21.15
N HIS A 100 12.38 -11.98 -21.72
CA HIS A 100 12.10 -11.08 -22.83
C HIS A 100 11.46 -11.83 -24.00
N HIS A 101 12.04 -12.97 -24.38
CA HIS A 101 11.50 -13.82 -25.46
C HIS A 101 10.06 -14.27 -25.19
N TYR A 102 9.76 -14.69 -23.96
CA TYR A 102 8.39 -15.08 -23.60
C TYR A 102 7.43 -13.89 -23.54
N ILE A 103 7.89 -12.72 -23.12
CA ILE A 103 7.08 -11.50 -23.10
C ILE A 103 6.82 -11.04 -24.54
N SER A 104 7.82 -11.00 -25.42
CA SER A 104 7.67 -10.58 -26.82
C SER A 104 6.74 -11.49 -27.63
N GLN A 105 6.71 -12.80 -27.31
CA GLN A 105 5.74 -13.75 -27.87
C GLN A 105 4.34 -13.66 -27.24
N GLY A 106 4.19 -12.89 -26.15
CA GLY A 106 2.96 -12.78 -25.40
C GLY A 106 2.54 -14.07 -24.70
N HIS A 107 3.50 -14.85 -24.20
CA HIS A 107 3.26 -16.12 -23.52
C HIS A 107 2.39 -15.91 -22.27
N PRO A 108 1.13 -16.40 -22.24
CA PRO A 108 0.18 -16.07 -21.19
C PRO A 108 0.64 -16.47 -19.77
N PRO A 109 1.21 -17.68 -19.53
CA PRO A 109 1.68 -18.06 -18.20
C PRO A 109 2.74 -17.12 -17.63
N THR A 110 3.66 -16.63 -18.46
CA THR A 110 4.74 -15.73 -18.02
C THR A 110 4.20 -14.35 -17.67
N ILE A 111 3.34 -13.80 -18.54
CA ILE A 111 2.75 -12.47 -18.34
C ILE A 111 1.82 -12.47 -17.13
N LEU A 112 0.96 -13.48 -16.99
CA LEU A 112 0.03 -13.58 -15.87
C LEU A 112 0.76 -13.80 -14.55
N ALA A 113 1.88 -14.54 -14.55
CA ALA A 113 2.72 -14.71 -13.37
C ALA A 113 3.37 -13.39 -12.94
N ALA A 114 3.87 -12.61 -13.90
CA ALA A 114 4.44 -11.29 -13.66
C ALA A 114 3.38 -10.33 -13.10
N MET A 115 2.19 -10.27 -13.72
CA MET A 115 1.08 -9.45 -13.22
C MET A 115 0.64 -9.86 -11.81
N TRP A 116 0.55 -11.17 -11.55
CA TRP A 116 0.20 -11.68 -10.24
C TRP A 116 1.22 -11.27 -9.18
N TYR A 117 2.52 -11.37 -9.49
CA TYR A 117 3.59 -10.90 -8.61
C TYR A 117 3.43 -9.41 -8.27
N LEU A 118 3.23 -8.58 -9.30
CA LEU A 118 3.05 -7.13 -9.17
C LEU A 118 1.84 -6.75 -8.31
N LEU A 119 0.71 -7.44 -8.49
CA LEU A 119 -0.54 -7.12 -7.80
C LEU A 119 -0.64 -7.75 -6.41
N LYS A 120 0.05 -8.86 -6.14
CA LYS A 120 0.04 -9.51 -4.83
C LYS A 120 0.59 -8.62 -3.73
N ASN A 121 1.65 -7.86 -4.01
CA ASN A 121 2.34 -6.97 -3.06
C ASN A 121 2.43 -5.53 -3.60
N GLU A 122 1.29 -4.98 -4.03
CA GLU A 122 1.23 -3.69 -4.72
C GLU A 122 1.94 -2.55 -3.96
N GLU A 123 1.77 -2.44 -2.64
CA GLU A 123 2.35 -1.35 -1.84
C GLU A 123 3.89 -1.44 -1.81
N ALA A 124 4.42 -2.66 -1.70
CA ALA A 124 5.85 -2.89 -1.72
C ALA A 124 6.46 -2.57 -3.11
N HIS A 125 5.75 -2.93 -4.18
CA HIS A 125 6.18 -2.63 -5.55
C HIS A 125 6.08 -1.13 -5.87
N LYS A 126 5.03 -0.44 -5.45
CA LYS A 126 4.90 1.03 -5.55
C LYS A 126 6.03 1.73 -4.82
N LYS A 127 6.34 1.33 -3.59
CA LYS A 127 7.47 1.86 -2.82
C LYS A 127 8.80 1.63 -3.52
N ARG A 128 9.01 0.43 -4.10
CA ARG A 128 10.24 0.12 -4.84
C ARG A 128 10.36 0.96 -6.13
N ALA A 129 9.27 1.12 -6.88
CA ALA A 129 9.22 1.98 -8.05
C ALA A 129 9.57 3.43 -7.68
N TYR A 130 8.96 3.98 -6.62
CA TYR A 130 9.29 5.31 -6.11
C TYR A 130 10.77 5.47 -5.77
N LEU A 131 11.31 4.55 -4.97
CA LEU A 131 12.70 4.61 -4.54
C LEU A 131 13.66 4.47 -5.73
N SER A 132 13.30 3.70 -6.76
CA SER A 132 14.14 3.53 -7.94
C SER A 132 14.42 4.84 -8.68
N THR A 133 13.45 5.75 -8.73
CA THR A 133 13.61 7.07 -9.37
C THR A 133 14.73 7.90 -8.74
N PHE A 134 14.99 7.71 -7.44
CA PHE A 134 15.97 8.50 -6.70
C PHE A 134 17.26 7.75 -6.37
N LEU A 135 17.21 6.41 -6.29
CA LEU A 135 18.29 5.57 -5.78
C LEU A 135 18.94 4.66 -6.82
N MET A 136 18.47 4.67 -8.06
CA MET A 136 19.15 3.93 -9.12
C MET A 136 20.54 4.54 -9.35
N PRO A 137 21.58 3.70 -9.49
CA PRO A 137 22.90 4.19 -9.84
C PRO A 137 22.85 4.81 -11.24
N VAL A 138 23.50 5.95 -11.39
CA VAL A 138 23.77 6.52 -12.71
C VAL A 138 24.94 5.73 -13.29
N ASP A 139 24.75 5.10 -14.45
CA ASP A 139 25.82 4.39 -15.15
C ASP A 139 26.74 5.42 -15.81
N ILE A 140 27.90 5.66 -15.20
CA ILE A 140 28.91 6.60 -15.67
C ILE A 140 30.03 5.78 -16.30
N ALA A 141 30.28 5.99 -17.60
CA ALA A 141 31.35 5.28 -18.29
C ALA A 141 32.72 5.60 -17.66
N GLN A 142 33.60 4.59 -17.61
CA GLN A 142 34.89 4.67 -16.91
C GLN A 142 35.82 5.78 -17.44
N GLU A 143 35.63 6.19 -18.68
CA GLU A 143 36.36 7.30 -19.31
C GLU A 143 36.03 8.66 -18.66
N TYR A 144 34.82 8.86 -18.19
CA TYR A 144 34.39 10.10 -17.51
C TYR A 144 34.72 10.11 -16.02
N LEU A 145 34.94 8.94 -15.41
CA LEU A 145 35.35 8.84 -14.00
C LEU A 145 36.79 9.33 -13.74
N GLN A 146 37.58 9.55 -14.78
CA GLN A 146 38.91 10.15 -14.66
C GLN A 146 38.86 11.68 -14.49
N ASP A 147 37.71 12.30 -14.78
CA ASP A 147 37.48 13.72 -14.54
C ASP A 147 37.18 13.95 -13.06
N GLU A 148 38.01 14.75 -12.41
CA GLU A 148 37.90 15.10 -10.99
C GLU A 148 36.53 15.71 -10.66
N THR A 149 35.96 16.50 -11.57
CA THR A 149 34.66 17.14 -11.36
C THR A 149 33.49 16.14 -11.38
N VAL A 150 33.59 15.10 -12.23
CA VAL A 150 32.59 14.03 -12.32
C VAL A 150 32.66 13.13 -11.09
N ALA A 151 33.88 12.86 -10.59
CA ALA A 151 34.08 12.12 -9.35
C ALA A 151 33.49 12.86 -8.14
N GLU A 152 33.77 14.16 -8.00
CA GLU A 152 33.21 15.00 -6.93
C GLU A 152 31.67 15.03 -6.95
N LEU A 153 31.06 15.22 -8.13
CA LEU A 153 29.60 15.21 -8.29
C LEU A 153 28.99 13.84 -7.99
N SER A 154 29.68 12.75 -8.35
CA SER A 154 29.25 11.39 -8.04
C SER A 154 29.23 11.15 -6.52
N ASP A 155 30.25 11.62 -5.82
CA ASP A 155 30.33 11.53 -4.36
C ASP A 155 29.26 12.39 -3.66
N GLU A 156 29.01 13.60 -4.16
CA GLU A 156 27.93 14.46 -3.66
C GLU A 156 26.54 13.82 -3.87
N LEU A 157 26.31 13.25 -5.05
CA LEU A 157 25.08 12.52 -5.36
C LEU A 157 24.90 11.32 -4.43
N ALA A 158 25.96 10.55 -4.18
CA ALA A 158 25.92 9.42 -3.26
C ALA A 158 25.59 9.85 -1.81
N ALA A 159 26.17 10.97 -1.35
CA ALA A 159 25.89 11.54 -0.04
C ALA A 159 24.42 11.98 0.08
N LEU A 160 23.89 12.71 -0.91
CA LEU A 160 22.49 13.12 -0.96
C LEU A 160 21.53 11.92 -1.02
N GLN A 161 21.88 10.87 -1.76
CA GLN A 161 21.10 9.63 -1.79
C GLN A 161 21.08 8.93 -0.43
N ASP A 162 22.16 8.98 0.36
CA ASP A 162 22.17 8.41 1.70
C ASP A 162 21.34 9.25 2.68
N GLU A 163 21.44 10.57 2.62
CA GLU A 163 20.57 11.48 3.37
C GLU A 163 19.09 11.21 3.06
N PHE A 164 18.74 11.09 1.77
CA PHE A 164 17.39 10.75 1.33
C PHE A 164 16.92 9.41 1.95
N LYS A 165 17.75 8.36 1.94
CA LYS A 165 17.40 7.07 2.57
C LYS A 165 17.09 7.24 4.06
N ASN A 166 17.88 8.05 4.76
CA ASN A 166 17.72 8.26 6.20
C ASN A 166 16.44 9.04 6.51
N VAL A 167 16.21 10.16 5.83
CA VAL A 167 14.99 10.97 5.98
C VAL A 167 13.75 10.17 5.59
N HIS A 168 13.79 9.46 4.46
CA HIS A 168 12.68 8.63 3.99
C HIS A 168 12.31 7.54 5.02
N LYS A 169 13.30 6.85 5.61
CA LYS A 169 13.05 5.85 6.68
C LYS A 169 12.39 6.48 7.91
N GLN A 170 12.81 7.67 8.31
CA GLN A 170 12.21 8.39 9.44
C GLN A 170 10.75 8.75 9.15
N VAL A 171 10.47 9.31 7.97
CA VAL A 171 9.11 9.68 7.54
C VAL A 171 8.19 8.46 7.50
N GLU A 172 8.67 7.34 6.95
CA GLU A 172 7.90 6.09 6.91
C GLU A 172 7.56 5.58 8.31
N THR A 173 8.52 5.63 9.24
CA THR A 173 8.29 5.25 10.64
C THR A 173 7.24 6.15 11.30
N LEU A 174 7.32 7.47 11.05
CA LEU A 174 6.34 8.42 11.55
C LEU A 174 4.94 8.21 10.95
N ARG A 175 4.83 7.88 9.66
CA ARG A 175 3.54 7.60 9.01
C ARG A 175 2.88 6.35 9.57
N LEU A 176 3.65 5.29 9.81
CA LEU A 176 3.16 4.08 10.47
C LEU A 176 2.64 4.38 11.89
N ASN A 177 3.36 5.22 12.64
CA ASN A 177 2.98 5.60 14.00
C ASN A 177 1.83 6.63 14.04
N GLY A 178 1.70 7.49 13.02
CA GLY A 178 0.76 8.61 12.96
C GLY A 178 -0.72 8.21 12.88
N ASN A 179 -1.01 6.98 12.44
CA ASN A 179 -2.38 6.44 12.42
C ASN A 179 -3.02 6.36 13.81
N THR A 180 -2.22 6.33 14.89
CA THR A 180 -2.75 6.36 16.26
C THR A 180 -3.38 7.71 16.64
N ALA A 181 -2.96 8.81 16.02
CA ALA A 181 -3.49 10.13 16.36
C ALA A 181 -4.93 10.34 15.86
N SER A 182 -5.29 9.80 14.69
CA SER A 182 -6.65 9.90 14.14
C SER A 182 -7.63 9.01 14.89
N THR A 183 -7.21 7.79 15.27
CA THR A 183 -8.00 6.89 16.11
C THR A 183 -8.21 7.48 17.50
N LEU A 184 -7.16 8.02 18.12
CA LEU A 184 -7.26 8.66 19.43
C LEU A 184 -8.19 9.88 19.41
N LYS A 185 -8.15 10.70 18.35
CA LYS A 185 -9.11 11.81 18.17
C LYS A 185 -10.56 11.32 18.12
N ARG A 186 -10.81 10.23 17.39
CA ARG A 186 -12.15 9.62 17.31
C ARG A 186 -12.61 9.09 18.66
N GLU A 187 -11.72 8.43 19.41
CA GLU A 187 -12.01 7.93 20.75
C GLU A 187 -12.29 9.06 21.75
N ILE A 188 -11.52 10.15 21.71
CA ILE A 188 -11.77 11.34 22.52
C ILE A 188 -13.17 11.90 22.21
N GLN A 189 -13.50 12.07 20.94
CA GLN A 189 -14.82 12.56 20.54
C GLN A 189 -15.95 11.65 21.06
N GLN A 190 -15.79 10.34 20.92
CA GLN A 190 -16.75 9.37 21.45
C GLN A 190 -16.92 9.50 22.96
N MET A 191 -15.81 9.58 23.72
CA MET A 191 -15.87 9.75 25.18
C MET A 191 -16.51 11.09 25.59
N GLU A 192 -16.31 12.16 24.83
CA GLU A 192 -16.94 13.45 25.06
C GLU A 192 -18.46 13.39 24.84
N GLU A 193 -18.90 12.71 23.77
CA GLU A 193 -20.31 12.48 23.49
C GLU A 193 -20.97 11.63 24.58
N GLU A 194 -20.33 10.55 25.02
CA GLU A 194 -20.80 9.69 26.12
C GLU A 194 -20.90 10.46 27.43
N LYS A 195 -19.87 11.26 27.78
CA LYS A 195 -19.89 12.15 28.94
C LYS A 195 -21.06 13.12 28.88
N GLN A 196 -21.33 13.72 27.73
CA GLN A 196 -22.43 14.66 27.57
C GLN A 196 -23.79 13.95 27.72
N GLN A 197 -23.96 12.76 27.16
CA GLN A 197 -25.17 11.96 27.32
C GLN A 197 -25.42 11.59 28.79
N VAL A 198 -24.37 11.15 29.51
CA VAL A 198 -24.45 10.83 30.94
C VAL A 198 -24.78 12.08 31.75
N SER A 199 -24.15 13.22 31.47
CA SER A 199 -24.42 14.49 32.13
C SER A 199 -25.89 14.92 31.97
N VAL A 200 -26.43 14.84 30.75
CA VAL A 200 -27.85 15.14 30.49
C VAL A 200 -28.79 14.19 31.26
N LYS A 201 -28.48 12.89 31.29
CA LYS A 201 -29.25 11.91 32.07
C LYS A 201 -29.22 12.23 33.57
N ILE A 202 -28.04 12.56 34.11
CA ILE A 202 -27.86 12.94 35.52
C ILE A 202 -28.69 14.19 35.84
N SER A 203 -28.63 15.24 35.02
CA SER A 203 -29.40 16.47 35.23
C SER A 203 -30.92 16.21 35.24
N ARG A 204 -31.42 15.39 34.31
CA ARG A 204 -32.84 14.99 34.30
C ARG A 204 -33.24 14.21 35.54
N LEU A 205 -32.40 13.29 36.02
CA LEU A 205 -32.65 12.53 37.24
C LEU A 205 -32.62 13.41 38.49
N LYS A 206 -31.64 14.31 38.60
CA LYS A 206 -31.56 15.30 39.68
C LYS A 206 -32.83 16.12 39.78
N GLN A 207 -33.28 16.70 38.66
CA GLN A 207 -34.50 17.52 38.63
C GLN A 207 -35.74 16.75 39.12
N LYS A 208 -35.86 15.46 38.81
CA LYS A 208 -36.94 14.60 39.32
C LYS A 208 -36.78 14.29 40.81
N THR A 209 -35.55 14.11 41.27
CA THR A 209 -35.24 13.69 42.65
C THR A 209 -35.38 14.85 43.64
N GLU A 210 -35.06 16.07 43.21
CA GLU A 210 -35.23 17.30 44.01
C GLU A 210 -36.69 17.57 44.40
N GLN A 211 -37.66 17.01 43.67
CA GLN A 211 -39.08 17.11 43.99
C GLN A 211 -39.48 16.24 45.21
N VAL A 212 -38.61 15.35 45.68
CA VAL A 212 -38.87 14.46 46.80
C VAL A 212 -38.56 15.17 48.14
N PRO A 213 -39.44 15.10 49.14
CA PRO A 213 -39.14 15.65 50.47
C PRO A 213 -37.88 15.02 51.08
N LYS A 214 -37.01 15.85 51.67
CA LYS A 214 -35.73 15.43 52.27
C LYS A 214 -34.80 14.68 51.28
N HIS A 215 -34.87 14.99 49.98
CA HIS A 215 -34.12 14.26 48.95
C HIS A 215 -32.61 14.16 49.22
N ASP A 216 -31.96 15.20 49.75
CA ASP A 216 -30.53 15.20 50.08
C ASP A 216 -30.16 14.09 51.08
N LEU A 217 -31.01 13.90 52.10
CA LEU A 217 -30.84 12.92 53.16
C LEU A 217 -30.97 11.50 52.61
N TRP A 218 -31.98 11.27 51.76
CA TRP A 218 -32.17 9.99 51.08
C TRP A 218 -31.08 9.70 50.05
N LEU A 219 -30.61 10.71 49.33
CA LEU A 219 -29.51 10.57 48.37
C LEU A 219 -28.21 10.20 49.07
N GLN A 220 -27.93 10.79 50.23
CA GLN A 220 -26.76 10.46 51.04
C GLN A 220 -26.85 9.02 51.57
N ALA A 221 -28.01 8.62 52.10
CA ALA A 221 -28.23 7.24 52.55
C ALA A 221 -28.07 6.22 51.40
N ALA A 222 -28.62 6.51 50.22
CA ALA A 222 -28.49 5.66 49.03
C ALA A 222 -27.03 5.56 48.54
N LYS A 223 -26.26 6.66 48.58
CA LYS A 223 -24.83 6.64 48.27
C LYS A 223 -24.05 5.73 49.24
N SER A 224 -24.30 5.84 50.55
CA SER A 224 -23.67 5.00 51.56
C SER A 224 -24.02 3.52 51.36
N LEU A 225 -25.29 3.21 51.13
CA LEU A 225 -25.71 1.83 50.84
C LEU A 225 -25.02 1.27 49.59
N ARG A 226 -24.91 2.05 48.51
CA ARG A 226 -24.24 1.63 47.27
C ARG A 226 -22.76 1.29 47.49
N VAL A 227 -22.09 2.06 48.33
CA VAL A 227 -20.66 1.84 48.66
C VAL A 227 -20.50 0.53 49.44
N GLU A 228 -21.34 0.29 50.45
CA GLU A 228 -21.27 -0.95 51.23
C GLU A 228 -21.62 -2.19 50.38
N GLN A 229 -22.63 -2.10 49.50
CA GLN A 229 -22.97 -3.18 48.57
C GLN A 229 -21.82 -3.50 47.58
N ALA A 230 -21.15 -2.47 47.06
CA ALA A 230 -19.99 -2.68 46.19
C ALA A 230 -18.82 -3.34 46.94
N ARG A 231 -18.66 -3.01 48.22
CA ARG A 231 -17.63 -3.60 49.10
C ARG A 231 -17.95 -5.05 49.46
N GLU A 232 -19.22 -5.35 49.72
CA GLU A 232 -19.69 -6.72 49.96
C GLU A 232 -19.48 -7.60 48.74
N LEU A 233 -19.77 -7.09 47.53
CA LEU A 233 -19.50 -7.79 46.28
C LEU A 233 -18.00 -8.09 46.10
N ASP A 234 -17.12 -7.09 46.26
CA ASP A 234 -15.66 -7.29 46.13
C ASP A 234 -15.10 -8.30 47.15
N VAL A 235 -15.71 -8.38 48.34
CA VAL A 235 -15.34 -9.37 49.37
C VAL A 235 -15.90 -10.75 49.04
N SER A 236 -17.08 -10.85 48.42
CA SER A 236 -17.71 -12.12 48.01
C SER A 236 -17.10 -12.74 46.75
N GLU A 237 -16.49 -11.93 45.89
CA GLU A 237 -15.81 -12.36 44.66
C GLU A 237 -14.34 -12.76 44.88
N ARG A 238 -13.80 -12.58 46.09
CA ARG A 238 -12.49 -13.06 46.52
C ARG A 238 -12.57 -14.45 47.15
#